data_AF-M9XHD4-F1
#
_entry.id   AF-M9XHD4-F1
#
_cell.length_a   1.000
_cell.length_b   1.000
_cell.length_c   1.000
_cell.angle_alpha   90.00
_cell.angle_beta   90.00
_cell.angle_gamma   90.00
#
_symmetry.space_group_name_H-M   'P 1'
#
loop_
_entity.id
_entity.type
_entity.pdbx_description
1 polymer ?
#
loop_
_entity_poly.entity_id
_entity_poly.type
_entity_poly.pdbx_seq_one_letter_code
_entity_poly.pdbx_strand_id
1 'polypeptide(L)'
;AIIKNRNLHSPMYYFICCLAVSDMLVSVSNVVETIFMLLHDQGLLDVHPGMLRHLDNVIDVMICSSVVSSLSFLCTIAADRYITIFYALRYHSIMTTQRAIAIIVVVWLASIIASILFIVYHTDNAVIVCLVTFFCTTLVFNAVLYLHMFLLAHVHSRRIMAFHKNRRQTTSMKGAITLTILLGVFILCWGPFFLHLILILICPTNPFCNCFFRNFNLFLILIICNSLIDPLIYAYRSQE
;
A
#
# COMPACT_ATOMS: atom_id res chain seq x y z
N ALA A 1 -14.53 -15.98 -3.20
CA ALA A 1 -14.16 -16.83 -2.05
C ALA A 1 -14.56 -16.21 -0.70
N ILE A 2 -14.20 -14.94 -0.43
CA ILE A 2 -14.44 -14.25 0.85
C ILE A 2 -15.94 -14.09 1.19
N ILE A 3 -16.79 -13.73 0.22
CA ILE A 3 -18.24 -13.49 0.43
C ILE A 3 -19.00 -14.77 0.83
N LYS A 4 -18.46 -15.97 0.53
CA LYS A 4 -19.19 -17.24 0.66
C LYS A 4 -19.00 -17.92 2.03
N ASN A 5 -18.11 -17.41 2.89
CA ASN A 5 -17.70 -18.13 4.12
C ASN A 5 -17.89 -17.26 5.37
N ARG A 6 -19.02 -17.43 6.06
CA ARG A 6 -19.42 -16.65 7.25
C ARG A 6 -18.49 -16.77 8.46
N ASN A 7 -17.69 -17.84 8.53
CA ASN A 7 -16.71 -18.07 9.61
C ASN A 7 -15.37 -17.34 9.40
N LEU A 8 -15.17 -16.66 8.26
CA LEU A 8 -13.95 -15.94 7.91
C LEU A 8 -14.08 -14.40 7.98
N HIS A 9 -15.19 -13.83 8.46
CA HIS A 9 -15.36 -12.38 8.55
C HIS A 9 -14.58 -11.73 9.71
N SER A 10 -13.26 -11.89 9.70
CA SER A 10 -12.37 -11.06 10.52
C SER A 10 -12.29 -9.65 9.92
N PRO A 11 -12.36 -8.57 10.74
CA PRO A 11 -12.18 -7.18 10.30
C PRO A 11 -11.01 -6.95 9.34
N MET A 12 -9.93 -7.73 9.50
CA MET A 12 -8.73 -7.70 8.68
C MET A 12 -9.00 -7.84 7.16
N TYR A 13 -9.95 -8.69 6.76
CA TYR A 13 -10.23 -8.94 5.35
C TYR A 13 -10.85 -7.73 4.63
N TYR A 14 -11.58 -6.88 5.36
CA TYR A 14 -12.10 -5.65 4.78
C TYR A 14 -10.96 -4.68 4.42
N PHE A 15 -9.95 -4.55 5.28
CA PHE A 15 -8.78 -3.70 4.98
C PHE A 15 -7.98 -4.22 3.80
N ILE A 16 -7.79 -5.54 3.69
CA ILE A 16 -7.11 -6.15 2.54
C ILE A 16 -7.90 -5.89 1.25
N CYS A 17 -9.22 -6.00 1.30
CA CYS A 17 -10.06 -5.70 0.14
C CYS A 17 -9.92 -4.23 -0.27
N CYS A 18 -9.94 -3.31 0.70
CA CYS A 18 -9.76 -1.89 0.41
C CYS A 18 -8.36 -1.57 -0.14
N LEU A 19 -7.31 -2.23 0.39
CA LEU A 19 -5.94 -2.14 -0.13
C LEU A 19 -5.88 -2.54 -1.60
N ALA A 20 -6.45 -3.70 -1.94
CA ALA A 20 -6.50 -4.18 -3.32
C ALA A 20 -7.26 -3.22 -4.25
N VAL A 21 -8.37 -2.63 -3.77
CA VAL A 21 -9.12 -1.62 -4.52
C VAL A 21 -8.28 -0.36 -4.74
N SER A 22 -7.58 0.14 -3.72
CA SER A 22 -6.70 1.30 -3.89
C SER A 22 -5.56 1.02 -4.87
N ASP A 23 -4.91 -0.14 -4.80
CA ASP A 23 -3.80 -0.49 -5.70
C ASP A 23 -4.27 -0.67 -7.15
N MET A 24 -5.47 -1.24 -7.34
CA MET A 24 -6.10 -1.31 -8.64
C MET A 24 -6.43 0.09 -9.18
N LEU A 25 -6.93 1.00 -8.35
CA LEU A 25 -7.22 2.38 -8.77
C LEU A 25 -5.94 3.12 -9.19
N VAL A 26 -4.82 2.94 -8.48
CA VAL A 26 -3.52 3.51 -8.89
C VAL A 26 -3.12 2.99 -10.26
N SER A 27 -3.21 1.67 -10.46
CA SER A 27 -2.85 1.00 -11.72
C SER A 27 -3.71 1.50 -12.88
N VAL A 28 -5.03 1.51 -12.71
CA VAL A 28 -5.98 1.96 -13.74
C VAL A 28 -5.78 3.43 -14.07
N SER A 29 -5.61 4.29 -13.06
CA SER A 29 -5.42 5.73 -13.27
C SER A 29 -4.15 6.03 -14.05
N ASN A 30 -3.03 5.37 -13.71
CA ASN A 30 -1.76 5.53 -14.43
C ASN A 30 -1.84 5.03 -15.89
N VAL A 31 -2.55 3.92 -16.13
CA VAL A 31 -2.77 3.40 -17.49
C VAL A 31 -3.62 4.37 -18.30
N VAL A 32 -4.69 4.92 -17.70
CA VAL A 32 -5.54 5.93 -18.34
C VAL A 32 -4.73 7.18 -18.68
N GLU A 33 -3.92 7.69 -17.75
CA GLU A 33 -3.03 8.83 -17.97
C GLU A 33 -2.07 8.58 -19.15
N THR A 34 -1.42 7.41 -19.17
CA THR A 34 -0.46 7.03 -20.21
C THR A 34 -1.12 6.94 -21.59
N ILE A 35 -2.30 6.32 -21.68
CA ILE A 35 -3.07 6.23 -22.93
C ILE A 35 -3.48 7.62 -23.41
N PHE A 36 -3.93 8.47 -22.48
CA PHE A 36 -4.35 9.83 -22.81
C PHE A 36 -3.19 10.69 -23.33
N MET A 37 -2.04 10.65 -22.65
CA MET A 37 -0.81 11.32 -23.10
C MET A 37 -0.35 10.82 -24.47
N LEU A 38 -0.39 9.51 -24.72
CA LEU A 38 -0.02 8.93 -26.02
C LEU A 38 -0.97 9.38 -27.14
N LEU A 39 -2.28 9.35 -26.92
CA LEU A 39 -3.26 9.77 -27.94
C LEU A 39 -3.15 11.26 -28.28
N HIS A 40 -2.86 12.09 -27.27
CA HIS A 40 -2.59 13.51 -27.45
C HIS A 40 -1.29 13.74 -28.25
N ASP A 41 -0.20 13.06 -27.90
CA ASP A 41 1.10 13.19 -28.59
C ASP A 41 1.03 12.73 -30.07
N GLN A 42 0.20 11.74 -30.37
CA GLN A 42 -0.06 11.29 -31.75
C GLN A 42 -1.05 12.18 -32.53
N GLY A 43 -1.57 13.26 -31.93
CA GLY A 43 -2.51 14.18 -32.56
C GLY A 43 -3.89 13.58 -32.85
N LEU A 44 -4.25 12.45 -32.23
CA LEU A 44 -5.53 11.76 -32.41
C LEU A 44 -6.64 12.31 -31.51
N LEU A 45 -6.26 13.09 -30.50
CA LEU A 45 -7.17 13.70 -29.50
C LEU A 45 -6.85 15.19 -29.40
N ASP A 46 -7.53 15.99 -30.22
CA ASP A 46 -7.40 17.45 -30.24
C ASP A 46 -8.36 18.05 -29.21
N VAL A 47 -7.91 18.07 -27.95
CA VAL A 47 -8.71 18.49 -26.79
C VAL A 47 -8.39 19.94 -26.43
N HIS A 48 -9.43 20.74 -26.16
CA HIS A 48 -9.24 22.11 -25.71
C HIS A 48 -8.33 22.18 -24.46
N PRO A 49 -7.34 23.10 -24.39
CA PRO A 49 -6.33 23.11 -23.32
C PRO A 49 -6.91 23.15 -21.90
N GLY A 50 -8.04 23.84 -21.70
CA GLY A 50 -8.75 23.86 -20.41
C GLY A 50 -9.31 22.50 -20.00
N MET A 51 -9.85 21.73 -20.96
CA MET A 51 -10.37 20.39 -20.71
C MET A 51 -9.24 19.40 -20.42
N LEU A 52 -8.10 19.54 -21.12
CA LEU A 52 -6.89 18.76 -20.88
C LEU A 52 -6.42 18.91 -19.43
N ARG A 53 -6.30 20.15 -18.95
CA ARG A 53 -5.89 20.45 -17.56
C ARG A 53 -6.88 19.93 -16.53
N HIS A 54 -8.19 20.00 -16.81
CA HIS A 54 -9.19 19.46 -15.89
C HIS A 54 -9.11 17.93 -15.77
N LEU A 55 -8.89 17.23 -16.89
CA LEU A 55 -8.72 15.78 -16.89
C LEU A 55 -7.44 15.36 -16.16
N ASP A 56 -6.34 16.06 -16.43
CA ASP A 56 -5.04 15.90 -15.76
C ASP A 56 -5.18 16.00 -14.24
N ASN A 57 -5.75 17.10 -13.74
CA ASN A 57 -5.98 17.31 -12.31
C ASN A 57 -6.89 16.23 -11.69
N VAL A 58 -7.89 15.73 -12.41
CA VAL A 58 -8.78 14.66 -11.92
C VAL A 58 -8.04 13.34 -11.80
N ILE A 59 -7.21 13.00 -12.80
CA ILE A 59 -6.39 11.80 -12.79
C ILE A 59 -5.35 11.90 -11.66
N ASP A 60 -4.69 13.04 -11.48
CA ASP A 60 -3.75 13.27 -10.40
C ASP A 60 -4.38 13.13 -9.01
N VAL A 61 -5.57 13.69 -8.80
CA VAL A 61 -6.32 13.51 -7.55
C VAL A 61 -6.66 12.04 -7.34
N MET A 62 -7.04 11.31 -8.39
CA MET A 62 -7.36 9.87 -8.30
C MET A 62 -6.11 9.05 -7.96
N ILE A 63 -4.97 9.31 -8.60
CA ILE A 63 -3.69 8.66 -8.31
C ILE A 63 -3.29 8.96 -6.87
N CYS A 64 -3.21 10.25 -6.51
CA CYS A 64 -2.76 10.68 -5.19
C CYS A 64 -3.64 10.10 -4.07
N SER A 65 -4.97 10.14 -4.20
CA SER A 65 -5.87 9.61 -3.17
C SER A 65 -5.80 8.09 -3.06
N SER A 66 -5.60 7.39 -4.18
CA SER A 66 -5.43 5.95 -4.20
C SER A 66 -4.09 5.51 -3.59
N VAL A 67 -3.00 6.25 -3.84
CA VAL A 67 -1.70 6.00 -3.19
C VAL A 67 -1.79 6.25 -1.69
N VAL A 68 -2.34 7.40 -1.25
CA VAL A 68 -2.44 7.75 0.17
C VAL A 68 -3.32 6.75 0.93
N SER A 69 -4.43 6.30 0.33
CA SER A 69 -5.30 5.28 0.94
C SER A 69 -4.62 3.91 1.01
N SER A 70 -3.91 3.47 -0.04
CA SER A 70 -3.13 2.21 -0.03
C SER A 70 -2.11 2.18 1.11
N LEU A 71 -1.29 3.23 1.24
CA LEU A 71 -0.31 3.38 2.32
C LEU A 71 -0.96 3.38 3.71
N SER A 72 -2.10 4.03 3.85
CA SER A 72 -2.87 4.07 5.09
C SER A 72 -3.46 2.71 5.46
N PHE A 73 -3.94 1.94 4.47
CA PHE A 73 -4.43 0.58 4.69
C PHE A 73 -3.30 -0.38 5.07
N LEU A 74 -2.10 -0.23 4.52
CA LEU A 74 -0.93 -1.00 4.96
C LEU A 74 -0.59 -0.73 6.43
N CYS A 75 -0.54 0.54 6.84
CA CYS A 75 -0.37 0.92 8.25
C CYS A 75 -1.47 0.31 9.14
N THR A 76 -2.72 0.38 8.67
CA THR A 76 -3.88 -0.15 9.41
C THR A 76 -3.79 -1.68 9.57
N ILE A 77 -3.41 -2.40 8.52
CA ILE A 77 -3.23 -3.86 8.55
C ILE A 77 -2.08 -4.24 9.49
N ALA A 78 -0.97 -3.50 9.47
CA ALA A 78 0.15 -3.74 10.39
C ALA A 78 -0.26 -3.52 11.85
N ALA A 79 -1.00 -2.44 12.13
CA ALA A 79 -1.54 -2.16 13.46
C ALA A 79 -2.56 -3.21 13.91
N ASP A 80 -3.49 -3.63 13.04
CA ASP A 80 -4.46 -4.69 13.34
C ASP A 80 -3.76 -6.03 13.64
N ARG A 81 -2.75 -6.40 12.84
CA ARG A 81 -1.92 -7.59 13.09
C ARG A 81 -1.18 -7.48 14.42
N TYR A 82 -0.64 -6.31 14.74
CA TYR A 82 -0.01 -6.07 16.03
C TYR A 82 -0.99 -6.30 17.19
N ILE A 83 -2.19 -5.71 17.12
CA ILE A 83 -3.23 -5.88 18.16
C ILE A 83 -3.65 -7.35 18.27
N THR A 84 -3.82 -8.04 17.14
CA THR A 84 -4.21 -9.46 17.10
C THR A 84 -3.18 -10.35 17.81
N ILE A 85 -1.89 -10.09 17.62
CA ILE A 85 -0.82 -10.89 18.23
C ILE A 85 -0.65 -10.57 19.73
N PHE A 86 -0.57 -9.29 20.09
CA PHE A 86 -0.24 -8.89 21.47
C PHE A 86 -1.44 -8.84 22.41
N TYR A 87 -2.63 -8.58 21.87
CA TYR A 87 -3.88 -8.46 22.63
C TYR A 87 -4.91 -9.50 22.19
N ALA A 88 -4.47 -10.71 21.83
CA ALA A 88 -5.32 -11.78 21.30
C ALA A 88 -6.62 -12.00 22.11
N LEU A 89 -6.54 -12.04 23.45
CA LEU A 89 -7.70 -12.25 24.34
C LEU A 89 -8.67 -11.06 24.38
N ARG A 90 -8.21 -9.85 24.05
CA ARG A 90 -9.03 -8.63 24.01
C ARG A 90 -9.36 -8.19 22.58
N TYR A 91 -8.82 -8.86 21.56
CA TYR A 91 -8.98 -8.47 20.15
C TYR A 91 -10.45 -8.27 19.80
N HIS A 92 -11.32 -9.22 20.13
CA HIS A 92 -12.75 -9.15 19.83
C HIS A 92 -13.47 -7.98 20.53
N SER A 93 -12.92 -7.45 21.63
CA SER A 93 -13.45 -6.26 22.30
C SER A 93 -12.85 -4.96 21.76
N ILE A 94 -11.63 -5.01 21.22
CA ILE A 94 -10.92 -3.84 20.69
C ILE A 94 -11.35 -3.57 19.25
N MET A 95 -11.35 -4.60 18.40
CA MET A 95 -11.59 -4.51 16.97
C MET A 95 -12.92 -5.12 16.60
N THR A 96 -13.94 -4.27 16.52
CA THR A 96 -15.28 -4.66 16.08
C THR A 96 -15.48 -4.29 14.60
N THR A 97 -16.41 -4.97 13.92
CA THR A 97 -16.75 -4.68 12.51
C THR A 97 -17.16 -3.21 12.31
N GLN A 98 -17.91 -2.63 13.25
CA GLN A 98 -18.30 -1.21 13.17
C GLN A 98 -17.09 -0.27 13.21
N ARG A 99 -16.13 -0.53 14.11
CA ARG A 99 -14.89 0.26 14.18
C ARG A 99 -14.05 0.10 12.92
N ALA A 100 -13.96 -1.11 12.37
CA ALA A 100 -13.25 -1.34 11.12
C ALA A 100 -13.85 -0.60 9.93
N ILE A 101 -15.19 -0.61 9.79
CA ILE A 101 -15.90 0.18 8.78
C ILE A 101 -15.64 1.68 8.98
N ALA A 102 -15.70 2.17 10.23
CA ALA A 102 -15.39 3.57 10.53
C ALA A 102 -13.95 3.94 10.13
N ILE A 103 -12.96 3.09 10.41
CA ILE A 103 -11.56 3.28 9.99
C ILE A 103 -11.47 3.35 8.46
N ILE A 104 -12.13 2.44 7.74
CA ILE A 104 -12.14 2.45 6.27
C ILE A 104 -12.69 3.76 5.72
N VAL A 105 -13.84 4.20 6.22
CA VAL A 105 -14.47 5.46 5.78
C VAL A 105 -13.56 6.66 6.06
N VAL A 106 -12.95 6.71 7.24
CA VAL A 106 -12.01 7.78 7.60
C VAL A 106 -10.79 7.78 6.68
N VAL A 107 -10.20 6.61 6.38
CA VAL A 107 -9.04 6.51 5.48
C VAL A 107 -9.37 7.02 4.09
N TRP A 108 -10.49 6.58 3.50
CA TRP A 108 -10.92 7.04 2.18
C TRP A 108 -11.18 8.55 2.15
N LEU A 109 -11.97 9.07 3.10
CA LEU A 109 -12.29 10.50 3.15
C LEU A 109 -11.04 11.36 3.38
N ALA A 110 -10.19 10.98 4.33
CA ALA A 110 -8.96 11.71 4.61
C ALA A 110 -8.01 11.72 3.39
N SER A 111 -7.91 10.59 2.68
CA SER A 111 -7.08 10.47 1.49
C SER A 111 -7.60 11.35 0.36
N ILE A 112 -8.91 11.32 0.07
CA ILE A 112 -9.53 12.16 -0.97
C ILE A 112 -9.37 13.64 -0.63
N ILE A 113 -9.68 14.04 0.60
CA ILE A 113 -9.58 15.45 1.03
C ILE A 113 -8.13 15.93 0.95
N ALA A 114 -7.17 15.15 1.47
CA ALA A 114 -5.76 15.50 1.42
C ALA A 114 -5.26 15.66 -0.03
N SER A 115 -5.64 14.74 -0.92
CA SER A 115 -5.25 14.78 -2.33
C SER A 115 -5.84 15.98 -3.08
N ILE A 116 -7.12 16.30 -2.85
CA ILE A 116 -7.74 17.50 -3.44
C ILE A 116 -7.00 18.75 -2.95
N LEU A 117 -6.70 18.85 -1.64
CA LEU A 117 -5.99 20.00 -1.10
C LEU A 117 -4.58 20.13 -1.68
N PHE A 118 -3.86 19.02 -1.84
CA PHE A 118 -2.53 19.01 -2.44
C PHE A 118 -2.54 19.46 -3.91
N ILE A 119 -3.43 18.93 -4.74
CA ILE A 119 -3.48 19.27 -6.16
C ILE A 119 -4.02 20.69 -6.42
N VAL A 120 -4.97 21.17 -5.59
CA VAL A 120 -5.58 22.50 -5.80
C VAL A 120 -4.72 23.64 -5.25
N TYR A 121 -4.05 23.46 -4.12
CA TYR A 121 -3.40 24.56 -3.39
C TYR A 121 -1.87 24.52 -3.39
N HIS A 122 -1.25 23.39 -3.70
CA HIS A 122 0.20 23.24 -3.66
C HIS A 122 0.80 23.07 -5.05
N THR A 123 2.08 23.39 -5.17
CA THR A 123 2.84 23.14 -6.39
C THR A 123 3.16 21.65 -6.52
N ASP A 124 3.28 21.16 -7.76
CA ASP A 124 3.54 19.75 -8.06
C ASP A 124 4.72 19.18 -7.25
N ASN A 125 5.81 19.95 -7.12
CA ASN A 125 6.98 19.56 -6.33
C ASN A 125 6.66 19.34 -4.84
N ALA A 126 5.83 20.20 -4.25
CA ALA A 126 5.43 20.07 -2.85
C ALA A 126 4.57 18.82 -2.65
N VAL A 127 3.66 18.52 -3.59
CA VAL A 127 2.83 17.30 -3.57
C VAL A 127 3.73 16.06 -3.59
N ILE A 128 4.72 16.03 -4.49
CA ILE A 128 5.67 14.90 -4.58
C ILE A 128 6.45 14.73 -3.28
N VAL A 129 6.97 15.81 -2.69
CA VAL A 129 7.70 15.75 -1.41
C VAL A 129 6.81 15.21 -0.29
N CYS A 130 5.56 15.65 -0.20
CA CYS A 130 4.60 15.15 0.78
C CYS A 130 4.32 13.65 0.59
N LEU A 131 4.10 13.21 -0.65
CA LEU A 131 3.85 11.80 -0.98
C LEU A 131 5.05 10.91 -0.63
N VAL A 132 6.27 11.32 -1.02
CA VAL A 132 7.51 10.60 -0.71
C VAL A 132 7.73 10.53 0.81
N THR A 133 7.49 11.63 1.52
CA THR A 133 7.60 11.67 2.99
C THR A 133 6.60 10.72 3.64
N PHE A 134 5.35 10.72 3.18
CA PHE A 134 4.31 9.84 3.68
C PHE A 134 4.62 8.35 3.40
N PHE A 135 5.17 8.04 2.23
CA PHE A 135 5.65 6.70 1.91
C PHE A 135 6.79 6.25 2.84
N CYS A 136 7.82 7.08 3.02
CA CYS A 136 8.94 6.77 3.91
C CYS A 136 8.50 6.57 5.36
N THR A 137 7.60 7.43 5.87
CA THR A 137 7.06 7.29 7.23
C THR A 137 6.24 6.01 7.39
N THR A 138 5.40 5.67 6.40
CA THR A 138 4.67 4.41 6.33
C THR A 138 5.61 3.20 6.35
N LEU A 139 6.67 3.24 5.54
CA LEU A 139 7.67 2.17 5.47
C LEU A 139 8.35 1.95 6.83
N VAL A 140 8.81 3.05 7.47
CA VAL A 140 9.47 2.99 8.78
C VAL A 140 8.52 2.48 9.85
N PHE A 141 7.28 2.98 9.89
CA PHE A 141 6.27 2.53 10.84
C PHE A 141 6.02 1.01 10.71
N ASN A 142 5.80 0.52 9.49
CA ASN A 142 5.59 -0.90 9.22
C ASN A 142 6.83 -1.73 9.60
N ALA A 143 8.03 -1.27 9.23
CA ALA A 143 9.28 -1.95 9.57
C ALA A 143 9.46 -2.06 11.09
N VAL A 144 9.24 -0.98 11.84
CA VAL A 144 9.34 -0.97 13.31
C VAL A 144 8.33 -1.91 13.94
N LEU A 145 7.06 -1.85 13.54
CA LEU A 145 6.03 -2.75 14.07
C LEU A 145 6.36 -4.22 13.79
N TYR A 146 6.76 -4.56 12.56
CA TYR A 146 7.08 -5.93 12.19
C TYR A 146 8.37 -6.44 12.84
N LEU A 147 9.41 -5.61 12.96
CA LEU A 147 10.62 -5.95 13.72
C LEU A 147 10.29 -6.20 15.19
N HIS A 148 9.48 -5.34 15.80
CA HIS A 148 9.06 -5.49 17.18
C HIS A 148 8.23 -6.77 17.38
N MET A 149 7.26 -7.04 16.50
CA MET A 149 6.49 -8.29 16.48
C MET A 149 7.39 -9.51 16.36
N PHE A 150 8.39 -9.47 15.47
CA PHE A 150 9.33 -10.56 15.25
C PHE A 150 10.22 -10.82 16.47
N LEU A 151 10.83 -9.77 17.05
CA LEU A 151 11.69 -9.88 18.22
C LEU A 151 10.93 -10.45 19.41
N LEU A 152 9.73 -9.95 19.67
CA LEU A 152 8.88 -10.46 20.76
C LEU A 152 8.44 -11.90 20.52
N ALA A 153 8.05 -12.26 19.30
CA ALA A 153 7.73 -13.65 18.97
C ALA A 153 8.93 -14.58 19.22
N HIS A 154 10.16 -14.15 18.88
CA HIS A 154 11.38 -14.89 19.19
C HIS A 154 11.64 -15.00 20.69
N VAL A 155 11.43 -13.93 21.46
CA VAL A 155 11.56 -13.94 22.92
C VAL A 155 10.52 -14.85 23.58
N HIS A 156 9.26 -14.80 23.14
CA HIS A 156 8.18 -15.67 23.62
C HIS A 156 8.44 -17.14 23.27
N SER A 157 8.90 -17.43 22.05
CA SER A 157 9.34 -18.77 21.66
C SER A 157 10.44 -19.30 22.57
N ARG A 158 11.46 -18.48 22.86
CA ARG A 158 12.56 -18.83 23.79
C ARG A 158 12.10 -19.04 25.23
N ARG A 159 11.15 -18.25 25.74
CA ARG A 159 10.61 -18.39 27.10
C ARG A 159 9.72 -19.64 27.24
N ILE A 160 8.94 -19.99 26.22
CA ILE A 160 8.06 -21.18 26.25
C ILE A 160 8.90 -22.48 26.17
N MET A 161 10.00 -22.48 25.40
CA MET A 161 10.94 -23.62 25.35
C MET A 161 11.62 -23.92 26.70
N ALA A 162 11.72 -22.94 27.61
CA ALA A 162 12.25 -23.16 28.95
C ALA A 162 11.27 -23.90 29.88
N PHE A 163 9.96 -23.90 29.58
CA PHE A 163 8.92 -24.49 30.44
C PHE A 163 8.37 -25.84 29.95
N HIS A 164 8.53 -26.23 28.68
CA HIS A 164 8.01 -27.50 28.14
C HIS A 164 9.10 -28.34 27.45
N LYS A 165 9.82 -29.17 28.23
CA LYS A 165 10.90 -30.06 27.75
C LYS A 165 10.42 -31.24 26.87
N ASN A 166 9.12 -31.51 26.75
CA ASN A 166 8.62 -32.78 26.16
C ASN A 166 7.49 -32.66 25.12
N ARG A 167 7.14 -31.48 24.63
CA ARG A 167 6.21 -31.36 23.51
C ARG A 167 6.94 -30.75 22.33
N ARG A 168 7.14 -31.56 21.29
CA ARG A 168 7.70 -31.19 19.99
C ARG A 168 6.71 -30.23 19.32
N GLN A 169 6.65 -29.00 19.80
CA GLN A 169 5.86 -27.96 19.19
C GLN A 169 6.74 -27.35 18.11
N THR A 170 6.42 -27.68 16.87
CA THR A 170 6.95 -27.00 15.68
C THR A 170 6.52 -25.54 15.78
N THR A 171 7.33 -24.70 16.45
CA THR A 171 7.13 -23.25 16.47
C THR A 171 7.37 -22.77 15.05
N SER A 172 6.28 -22.72 14.29
CA SER A 172 6.36 -22.44 12.87
C SER A 172 6.74 -20.97 12.70
N MET A 173 8.04 -20.72 12.47
CA MET A 173 8.59 -19.43 12.02
C MET A 173 7.91 -18.90 10.73
N LYS A 174 6.97 -19.65 10.15
CA LYS A 174 6.08 -19.25 9.06
C LYS A 174 5.47 -17.86 9.25
N GLY A 175 5.08 -17.49 10.48
CA GLY A 175 4.52 -16.18 10.78
C GLY A 175 5.44 -15.00 10.41
N ALA A 176 6.75 -15.16 10.65
CA ALA A 176 7.79 -14.18 10.37
C ALA A 176 8.15 -14.12 8.88
N ILE A 177 8.19 -15.28 8.20
CA ILE A 177 8.47 -15.37 6.76
C ILE A 177 7.44 -14.55 5.97
N THR A 178 6.15 -14.65 6.34
CA THR A 178 5.13 -13.87 5.64
C THR A 178 5.24 -12.36 5.86
N LEU A 179 5.77 -11.91 7.01
CA LEU A 179 5.95 -10.48 7.28
C LEU A 179 7.09 -9.89 6.42
N THR A 180 8.20 -10.63 6.29
CA THR A 180 9.31 -10.25 5.39
C THR A 180 8.88 -10.27 3.93
N ILE A 181 8.04 -11.23 3.51
CA ILE A 181 7.52 -11.30 2.15
C ILE A 181 6.59 -10.12 1.86
N LEU A 182 5.65 -9.79 2.74
CA LEU A 182 4.73 -8.65 2.53
C LEU A 182 5.47 -7.32 2.43
N LEU A 183 6.42 -7.06 3.33
CA LEU A 183 7.23 -5.84 3.30
C LEU A 183 8.18 -5.79 2.10
N GLY A 184 8.75 -6.94 1.71
CA GLY A 184 9.63 -7.05 0.55
C GLY A 184 8.90 -6.83 -0.78
N VAL A 185 7.73 -7.45 -0.97
CA VAL A 185 6.89 -7.27 -2.15
C VAL A 185 6.47 -5.81 -2.29
N PHE A 186 6.02 -5.19 -1.20
CA PHE A 186 5.64 -3.79 -1.20
C PHE A 186 6.81 -2.87 -1.64
N ILE A 187 8.02 -3.07 -1.09
CA ILE A 187 9.21 -2.29 -1.50
C ILE A 187 9.56 -2.52 -2.97
N LEU A 188 9.49 -3.77 -3.46
CA LEU A 188 9.84 -4.10 -4.84
C LEU A 188 8.85 -3.50 -5.84
N CYS A 189 7.56 -3.52 -5.50
CA CYS A 189 6.50 -3.02 -6.37
C CYS A 189 6.38 -1.49 -6.35
N TRP A 190 6.50 -0.85 -5.17
CA TRP A 190 6.31 0.59 -5.02
C TRP A 190 7.60 1.39 -5.03
N GLY A 191 8.72 0.80 -4.60
CA GLY A 191 10.02 1.47 -4.50
C GLY A 191 10.47 2.12 -5.81
N PRO A 192 10.37 1.46 -6.98
CA PRO A 192 10.76 2.07 -8.25
C PRO A 192 9.95 3.32 -8.62
N PHE A 193 8.65 3.35 -8.28
CA PHE A 193 7.79 4.51 -8.51
C PHE A 193 8.18 5.70 -7.61
N PHE A 194 8.34 5.47 -6.31
CA PHE A 194 8.79 6.53 -5.40
C PHE A 194 10.23 6.98 -5.70
N LEU A 195 11.09 6.07 -6.17
CA LEU A 195 12.42 6.43 -6.66
C LEU A 195 12.34 7.32 -7.91
N HIS A 196 11.43 7.03 -8.84
CA HIS A 196 11.17 7.90 -10.00
C HIS A 196 10.78 9.32 -9.58
N LEU A 197 9.83 9.43 -8.65
CA LEU A 197 9.38 10.71 -8.08
C LEU A 197 10.53 11.49 -7.42
N ILE A 198 11.39 10.80 -6.66
CA ILE A 198 12.58 11.41 -6.04
C ILE A 198 13.56 11.92 -7.11
N LEU A 199 13.79 11.15 -8.17
CA LEU A 199 14.73 11.54 -9.22
C LEU A 199 14.24 12.75 -10.03
N ILE A 200 12.93 12.89 -10.24
CA ILE A 200 12.32 14.09 -10.85
C ILE A 200 12.66 15.34 -10.02
N LEU A 201 12.61 15.25 -8.69
CA LEU A 201 12.90 16.38 -7.80
C LEU A 201 14.40 16.73 -7.71
N ILE A 202 15.27 15.72 -7.68
CA ILE A 202 16.70 15.92 -7.39
C ILE A 202 17.53 16.17 -8.65
N CYS A 203 17.19 15.56 -9.79
CA CYS A 203 18.05 15.54 -10.97
C CYS A 203 17.29 15.53 -12.31
N PRO A 204 16.41 16.52 -12.60
CA PRO A 204 15.57 16.51 -13.79
C PRO A 204 16.36 16.53 -15.12
N THR A 205 17.56 17.12 -15.15
CA THR A 205 18.37 17.29 -16.37
C THR A 205 19.56 16.34 -16.48
N ASN A 206 19.75 15.45 -15.50
CA ASN A 206 20.92 14.58 -15.48
C ASN A 206 20.75 13.39 -16.46
N PRO A 207 21.74 13.09 -17.32
CA PRO A 207 21.67 11.98 -18.27
C PRO A 207 21.40 10.62 -17.64
N PHE A 208 21.90 10.37 -16.42
CA PHE A 208 21.63 9.12 -15.69
C PHE A 208 20.16 9.01 -15.27
N CYS A 209 19.54 10.11 -14.85
CA CYS A 209 18.14 10.15 -14.45
C CYS A 209 17.21 9.98 -15.67
N ASN A 210 17.59 10.52 -16.84
CA ASN A 210 16.90 10.27 -18.10
C ASN A 210 16.88 8.79 -18.52
N CYS A 211 17.96 8.04 -18.26
CA CYS A 211 17.98 6.59 -18.50
C CYS A 211 16.94 5.87 -17.62
N PHE A 212 16.80 6.30 -16.37
CA PHE A 212 15.80 5.75 -15.45
C PHE A 212 14.36 6.13 -15.85
N PHE A 213 14.14 7.37 -16.30
CA PHE A 213 12.84 7.83 -16.81
C PHE A 213 12.38 7.02 -18.02
N ARG A 214 13.29 6.60 -18.89
CA ARG A 214 12.97 5.73 -20.04
C ARG A 214 12.40 4.35 -19.62
N ASN A 215 12.66 3.91 -18.40
CA ASN A 215 12.14 2.65 -17.86
C ASN A 215 10.76 2.80 -17.19
N PHE A 216 10.06 3.92 -17.36
CA PHE A 216 8.74 4.17 -16.77
C PHE A 216 7.73 3.03 -16.99
N ASN A 217 7.72 2.44 -18.19
CA ASN A 217 6.87 1.27 -18.50
C ASN A 217 7.11 0.08 -17.56
N LEU A 218 8.35 -0.15 -17.13
CA LEU A 218 8.67 -1.22 -16.19
C LEU A 218 8.10 -0.91 -14.79
N PHE A 219 8.09 0.36 -14.37
CA PHE A 219 7.50 0.77 -13.10
C PHE A 219 5.98 0.61 -13.12
N LEU A 220 5.33 0.98 -14.22
CA LEU A 220 3.90 0.74 -14.42
C LEU A 220 3.55 -0.75 -14.31
N ILE A 221 4.33 -1.63 -14.95
CA ILE A 221 4.11 -3.07 -14.87
C ILE A 221 4.23 -3.56 -13.41
N LEU A 222 5.20 -3.07 -12.65
CA LEU A 222 5.39 -3.45 -11.25
C LEU A 222 4.22 -3.03 -10.36
N ILE A 223 3.68 -1.82 -10.56
CA ILE A 223 2.48 -1.34 -9.84
C ILE A 223 1.26 -2.21 -10.20
N ILE A 224 1.07 -2.50 -11.48
CA ILE A 224 -0.02 -3.39 -11.95
C ILE A 224 0.11 -4.77 -11.31
N CYS A 225 1.32 -5.35 -11.30
CA CYS A 225 1.57 -6.64 -10.65
C CYS A 225 1.23 -6.60 -9.15
N ASN A 226 1.51 -5.50 -8.44
CA ASN A 226 1.18 -5.36 -7.01
C ASN A 226 -0.31 -5.60 -6.74
N SER A 227 -1.18 -5.00 -7.56
CA SER A 227 -2.64 -5.13 -7.43
C SER A 227 -3.15 -6.58 -7.54
N LEU A 228 -2.37 -7.47 -8.18
CA LEU A 228 -2.66 -8.90 -8.30
C LEU A 228 -2.00 -9.72 -7.19
N ILE A 229 -0.79 -9.35 -6.80
CA ILE A 229 0.02 -10.08 -5.82
C ILE A 229 -0.59 -9.96 -4.42
N ASP A 230 -1.08 -8.78 -4.04
CA ASP A 230 -1.63 -8.56 -2.69
C ASP A 230 -2.79 -9.54 -2.37
N PRO A 231 -3.87 -9.64 -3.16
CA PRO A 231 -4.91 -10.64 -2.94
C PRO A 231 -4.41 -12.09 -2.92
N LEU A 232 -3.42 -12.44 -3.74
CA LEU A 232 -2.86 -13.79 -3.82
C LEU A 232 -2.08 -14.17 -2.56
N ILE A 233 -1.25 -13.27 -2.02
CA ILE A 233 -0.51 -13.51 -0.78
C ILE A 233 -1.49 -13.77 0.38
N TYR A 234 -2.55 -12.98 0.47
CA TYR A 234 -3.55 -13.16 1.54
C TYR A 234 -4.44 -14.39 1.32
N ALA A 235 -4.80 -14.73 0.08
CA ALA A 235 -5.56 -15.93 -0.23
C ALA A 235 -4.77 -17.20 0.13
N TYR A 236 -3.50 -17.28 -0.26
CA TYR A 236 -2.64 -18.42 0.04
C TYR A 236 -2.43 -18.59 1.55
N ARG A 237 -2.29 -17.47 2.28
CA ARG A 237 -2.15 -17.49 3.74
C ARG A 237 -3.44 -17.83 4.48
N SER A 238 -4.62 -17.57 3.91
CA SER A 238 -5.91 -17.88 4.53
C SER A 238 -6.27 -19.37 4.52
N GLN A 239 -5.57 -20.17 3.71
CA GLN A 239 -5.74 -21.63 3.65
C GLN A 239 -4.84 -22.38 4.66
N GLU A 240 -3.91 -21.69 5.32
CA GLU A 240 -3.14 -22.20 6.46
C GLU A 240 -3.82 -21.89 7.79
#